data_AF-A0ABC8RDL6-F1
#
_entry.id   AF-A0ABC8RDL6-F1
#
_cell.length_a   1.000
_cell.length_b   1.000
_cell.length_c   1.000
_cell.angle_alpha   90.00
_cell.angle_beta   90.00
_cell.angle_gamma   90.00
#
_symmetry.space_group_name_H-M   'P 1'
#
loop_
_entity.id
_entity.type
_entity.pdbx_description
1 polymer ?
#
loop_
_entity_poly.entity_id
_entity_poly.type
_entity_poly.pdbx_seq_one_letter_code
_entity_poly.pdbx_strand_id
1 'polypeptide(L)'
;MSLKAQIVYLSFFSRCLVPCADSTFQFLFEQWKDQFPPGCLLKEAFIDQPFEEDACCCHFNFIKDKTESSDSELVLKYQWFIGERTPSNFIVIPDETRGVYWPKHEDIGRILKVECTPILEETAYPTIFAISSPVSPGMFFSIKI
;
A
#
# COMPACT_ATOMS: atom_id res chain seq x y z
N MET A 1 -19.57 12.66 2.63
CA MET A 1 -18.22 13.25 2.79
C MET A 1 -17.40 12.26 3.60
N SER A 2 -16.69 11.35 2.94
CA SER A 2 -15.86 10.35 3.63
C SER A 2 -14.42 10.52 3.14
N LEU A 3 -13.58 11.10 3.99
CA LEU A 3 -12.16 11.38 3.78
C LEU A 3 -11.30 10.11 3.84
N LYS A 4 -11.80 8.97 3.34
CA LYS A 4 -11.13 7.67 3.41
C LYS A 4 -10.77 7.20 2.01
N ALA A 5 -9.70 7.74 1.43
CA ALA A 5 -8.81 7.02 0.51
C ALA A 5 -7.97 7.99 -0.32
N GLN A 6 -6.74 8.35 0.09
CA GLN A 6 -5.86 9.12 -0.80
C GLN A 6 -4.35 8.87 -0.70
N ILE A 7 -3.88 7.86 0.05
CA ILE A 7 -2.43 7.60 0.17
C ILE A 7 -1.83 6.86 -1.04
N VAL A 8 -2.62 6.41 -2.02
CA VAL A 8 -2.12 5.54 -3.10
C VAL A 8 -2.49 5.97 -4.51
N TYR A 9 -2.91 7.22 -4.70
CA TYR A 9 -2.88 7.73 -6.08
C TYR A 9 -1.44 8.08 -6.51
N LEU A 10 -0.48 8.12 -5.59
CA LEU A 10 0.90 8.50 -5.85
C LEU A 10 1.78 7.38 -6.43
N SER A 11 1.50 6.09 -6.18
CA SER A 11 2.19 5.01 -6.91
C SER A 11 1.79 4.97 -8.39
N PHE A 12 0.57 5.39 -8.73
CA PHE A 12 0.13 5.53 -10.11
C PHE A 12 0.74 6.77 -10.81
N PHE A 13 1.00 7.85 -10.07
CA PHE A 13 1.55 9.09 -10.65
C PHE A 13 3.07 9.09 -10.83
N SER A 14 3.83 8.31 -10.05
CA SER A 14 5.29 8.37 -10.07
C SER A 14 5.95 7.77 -11.34
N ARG A 15 5.18 7.10 -12.22
CA ARG A 15 5.67 6.71 -13.57
C ARG A 15 5.37 7.73 -14.68
N CYS A 16 4.65 8.81 -14.41
CA CYS A 16 4.55 9.93 -15.33
C CYS A 16 5.53 11.02 -14.87
N LEU A 17 6.61 11.21 -15.64
CA LEU A 17 7.47 12.39 -15.60
C LEU A 17 6.61 13.64 -15.85
N VAL A 18 5.99 14.20 -14.81
CA VAL A 18 5.33 15.50 -14.85
C VAL A 18 5.98 16.38 -13.77
N PRO A 19 6.69 17.47 -14.14
CA PRO A 19 7.44 18.31 -13.20
C PRO A 19 6.54 19.22 -12.33
N CYS A 20 5.29 18.86 -12.08
CA CYS A 20 4.34 19.59 -11.22
C CYS A 20 3.85 18.79 -10.01
N ALA A 21 4.48 17.66 -9.68
CA ALA A 21 4.05 16.79 -8.58
C ALA A 21 4.38 17.36 -7.19
N ASP A 22 5.40 18.22 -7.07
CA ASP A 22 5.91 18.70 -5.77
C ASP A 22 4.86 19.51 -4.97
N SER A 23 4.08 20.37 -5.63
CA SER A 23 3.13 21.26 -4.95
C SER A 23 1.89 20.51 -4.44
N THR A 24 1.46 19.47 -5.16
CA THR A 24 0.30 18.63 -4.75
C THR A 24 0.70 17.67 -3.65
N PHE A 25 1.92 17.12 -3.72
CA PHE A 25 2.48 16.29 -2.67
C PHE A 25 2.65 17.06 -1.36
N GLN A 26 3.22 18.27 -1.40
CA GLN A 26 3.40 19.08 -0.18
C GLN A 26 2.06 19.45 0.47
N PHE A 27 1.05 19.84 -0.33
CA PHE A 27 -0.28 20.15 0.20
C PHE A 27 -0.94 18.93 0.87
N LEU A 28 -0.84 17.77 0.24
CA LEU A 28 -1.33 16.51 0.83
C LEU A 28 -0.49 16.11 2.05
N PHE A 29 0.82 16.31 2.05
CA PHE A 29 1.66 16.02 3.20
C PHE A 29 1.27 16.88 4.42
N GLU A 30 1.07 18.18 4.23
CA GLU A 30 0.65 19.12 5.30
C GLU A 30 -0.72 18.76 5.91
N GLN A 31 -1.65 18.22 5.12
CA GLN A 31 -2.95 17.80 5.64
C GLN A 31 -2.90 16.50 6.46
N TRP A 32 -1.84 15.70 6.32
CA TRP A 32 -1.77 14.34 6.85
C TRP A 32 -0.69 14.16 7.91
N LYS A 33 0.26 15.11 8.03
CA LYS A 33 1.35 15.09 9.03
C LYS A 33 0.85 14.89 10.47
N ASP A 34 -0.33 15.41 10.80
CA ASP A 34 -0.89 15.33 12.16
C ASP A 34 -1.62 14.00 12.44
N GLN A 35 -1.74 13.12 11.43
CA GLN A 35 -2.37 11.80 11.55
C GLN A 35 -1.36 10.65 11.64
N PHE A 36 -0.07 10.93 11.45
CA PHE A 36 0.97 9.92 11.58
C PHE A 36 1.45 9.78 13.03
N PRO A 37 2.03 8.62 13.38
CA PRO A 37 2.68 8.46 14.67
C PRO A 37 3.72 9.57 14.88
N PRO A 38 3.77 10.19 16.07
CA PRO A 38 4.72 11.25 16.36
C PRO A 38 6.15 10.72 16.13
N GLY A 39 6.96 11.52 15.44
CA GLY A 39 8.32 11.14 15.08
C GLY A 39 8.42 10.06 14.00
N CYS A 40 7.33 9.62 13.35
CA CYS A 40 7.36 8.69 12.22
C CYS A 40 6.86 9.37 10.92
N LEU A 41 7.60 9.16 9.83
CA LEU A 41 7.25 9.67 8.51
C LEU A 41 7.17 8.52 7.50
N LEU A 42 6.06 8.41 6.77
CA LEU A 42 5.89 7.44 5.69
C LEU A 42 6.69 7.89 4.46
N LYS A 43 7.72 7.13 4.10
CA LYS A 43 8.56 7.41 2.92
C LYS A 43 7.98 6.84 1.64
N GLU A 44 7.45 5.62 1.71
CA GLU A 44 6.92 4.89 0.55
C GLU A 44 5.82 3.92 0.98
N ALA A 45 4.83 3.76 0.11
CA ALA A 45 3.71 2.83 0.25
C ALA A 45 3.31 2.30 -1.13
N PHE A 46 3.64 1.05 -1.44
CA PHE A 46 3.27 0.42 -2.72
C PHE A 46 3.14 -1.10 -2.60
N ILE A 47 2.56 -1.73 -3.61
CA ILE A 47 2.51 -3.20 -3.77
C ILE A 47 3.30 -3.53 -5.04
N ASP A 48 4.13 -4.57 -4.99
CA ASP A 48 4.80 -5.10 -6.17
C ASP A 48 3.78 -5.48 -7.26
N GLN A 49 4.19 -5.54 -8.53
CA GLN A 49 3.28 -6.01 -9.58
C GLN A 49 2.81 -7.44 -9.26
N PRO A 50 1.49 -7.67 -9.07
CA PRO A 50 1.01 -9.00 -8.77
C PRO A 50 0.97 -9.84 -10.05
N PHE A 51 1.46 -11.08 -9.93
CA PHE A 51 1.36 -12.12 -10.94
C PHE A 51 0.64 -13.32 -10.35
N GLU A 52 -0.09 -14.02 -11.20
CA GLU A 52 -0.70 -15.30 -10.87
C GLU A 52 0.35 -16.30 -10.36
N GLU A 53 0.04 -16.98 -9.25
CA GLU A 53 0.89 -17.99 -8.60
C GLU A 53 2.27 -17.48 -8.13
N ASP A 54 2.50 -16.17 -8.13
CA ASP A 54 3.75 -15.55 -7.65
C ASP A 54 3.48 -14.55 -6.53
N ALA A 55 4.35 -14.55 -5.52
CA ALA A 55 4.17 -13.75 -4.32
C ALA A 55 4.35 -12.26 -4.63
N CYS A 56 3.34 -11.44 -4.31
CA CYS A 56 3.48 -9.98 -4.32
C CYS A 56 3.59 -9.43 -2.90
N CYS A 57 4.59 -8.57 -2.66
CA CYS A 57 4.81 -7.96 -1.35
C CYS A 57 4.24 -6.54 -1.32
N CYS A 58 3.77 -6.13 -0.15
CA CYS A 58 3.51 -4.73 0.15
C CYS A 58 4.71 -4.10 0.86
N HIS A 59 5.01 -2.87 0.49
CA HIS A 59 6.13 -2.10 1.03
C HIS A 59 5.57 -0.86 1.69
N PHE A 60 5.68 -0.80 3.02
CA PHE A 60 5.36 0.37 3.83
C PHE A 60 6.59 0.73 4.66
N ASN A 61 7.23 1.85 4.33
CA ASN A 61 8.46 2.28 4.98
C ASN A 61 8.20 3.49 5.86
N PHE A 62 8.22 3.28 7.18
CA PHE A 62 8.16 4.35 8.16
C PHE A 62 9.56 4.67 8.66
N ILE A 63 9.98 5.93 8.50
CA ILE A 63 11.25 6.43 9.02
C ILE A 63 10.96 7.12 10.35
N LYS A 64 11.68 6.73 11.39
CA LYS A 64 11.71 7.48 12.65
C LYS A 64 12.65 8.68 12.54
N ASP A 65 12.24 9.83 13.05
CA ASP A 65 13.11 10.97 13.25
C ASP A 65 14.20 10.59 14.28
N LYS A 66 15.46 10.76 13.92
CA LYS A 66 16.63 10.31 14.72
C LYS A 66 16.82 11.14 16.00
N THR A 67 15.96 12.13 16.22
CA THR A 67 16.05 13.07 17.35
C THR A 67 15.54 12.46 18.66
N GLU A 68 14.66 11.45 18.61
CA GLU A 68 14.18 10.74 19.80
C GLU A 68 14.65 9.28 19.76
N SER A 69 15.59 8.96 20.65
CA SER A 69 16.17 7.62 20.83
C SER A 69 15.20 6.65 21.52
N SER A 70 13.92 6.72 21.18
CA SER A 70 12.89 5.89 21.79
C SER A 70 12.83 4.56 21.02
N ASP A 71 13.20 3.48 21.72
CA ASP A 71 13.19 2.09 21.24
C ASP A 71 11.76 1.55 21.01
N SER A 72 10.78 2.45 20.88
CA SER A 72 9.36 2.17 20.74
C SER A 72 9.10 1.30 19.51
N GLU A 73 8.71 0.05 19.71
CA GLU A 73 8.48 -0.88 18.61
C GLU A 73 7.28 -0.41 17.76
N LEU A 74 7.54 -0.04 16.50
CA LEU A 74 6.48 0.28 15.55
C LEU A 74 6.04 -1.02 14.89
N VAL A 75 4.86 -1.49 15.23
CA VAL A 75 4.27 -2.71 14.68
C VAL A 75 3.30 -2.34 13.56
N LEU A 76 3.46 -2.96 12.39
CA LEU A 76 2.59 -2.74 11.24
C LEU A 76 1.60 -3.91 11.12
N LYS A 77 0.31 -3.61 11.20
CA LYS A 77 -0.74 -4.60 10.92
C LYS A 77 -1.25 -4.45 9.50
N TYR A 78 -1.31 -5.55 8.76
CA TYR A 78 -1.81 -5.57 7.39
C TYR A 78 -3.16 -6.26 7.30
N GLN A 79 -3.94 -5.86 6.31
CA GLN A 79 -5.15 -6.56 5.88
C GLN A 79 -5.28 -6.42 4.37
N TRP A 80 -5.33 -7.55 3.66
CA TRP A 80 -5.52 -7.54 2.21
C TRP A 80 -7.00 -7.52 1.81
N PHE A 81 -7.23 -6.92 0.66
CA PHE A 81 -8.52 -6.77 -0.01
C PHE A 81 -8.33 -6.99 -1.51
N ILE A 82 -9.40 -7.44 -2.15
CA ILE A 82 -9.47 -7.61 -3.60
C ILE A 82 -10.67 -6.88 -4.17
N GLY A 83 -10.42 -6.05 -5.16
CA GLY A 83 -11.43 -5.34 -5.94
C GLY A 83 -11.62 -5.99 -7.30
N GLU A 84 -12.58 -5.51 -8.06
CA GLU A 84 -12.77 -5.95 -9.44
C GLU A 84 -11.72 -5.31 -10.38
N ARG A 85 -12.07 -5.07 -11.64
CA ARG A 85 -11.22 -4.38 -12.63
C ARG A 85 -11.07 -2.87 -12.37
N THR A 86 -11.92 -2.31 -11.51
CA THR A 86 -11.84 -0.92 -11.09
C THR A 86 -11.41 -0.87 -9.63
N PRO A 87 -10.69 0.18 -9.19
CA PRO A 87 -10.26 0.34 -7.80
C PRO A 87 -11.45 0.76 -6.91
N SER A 88 -12.51 -0.05 -6.92
CA SER A 88 -13.75 0.15 -6.19
C SER A 88 -14.28 -1.22 -5.73
N ASN A 89 -15.23 -1.20 -4.78
CA ASN A 89 -15.88 -2.41 -4.26
C ASN A 89 -14.91 -3.48 -3.72
N PHE A 90 -13.84 -3.05 -3.04
CA PHE A 90 -12.88 -3.94 -2.41
C PHE A 90 -13.53 -4.83 -1.35
N ILE A 91 -13.32 -6.14 -1.47
CA ILE A 91 -13.77 -7.17 -0.54
C ILE A 91 -12.58 -7.63 0.28
N VAL A 92 -12.78 -7.82 1.59
CA VAL A 92 -11.73 -8.31 2.48
C VAL A 92 -11.33 -9.73 2.09
N ILE A 93 -10.04 -10.00 2.02
CA ILE A 93 -9.52 -11.37 1.89
C ILE A 93 -9.31 -11.88 3.32
N PRO A 94 -10.12 -12.86 3.78
CA PRO A 94 -10.05 -13.32 5.15
C PRO A 94 -8.67 -13.91 5.44
N ASP A 95 -8.19 -13.70 6.68
CA ASP A 95 -6.94 -14.24 7.23
C ASP A 95 -5.63 -13.77 6.56
N GLU A 96 -5.71 -12.99 5.47
CA GLU A 96 -4.56 -12.38 4.80
C GLU A 96 -4.12 -11.10 5.52
N THR A 97 -3.34 -11.29 6.59
CA THR A 97 -2.80 -10.22 7.45
C THR A 97 -1.29 -10.03 7.33
N ARG A 98 -0.67 -10.73 6.39
CA ARG A 98 0.78 -10.70 6.16
C ARG A 98 1.16 -9.55 5.23
N GLY A 99 2.44 -9.19 5.20
CA GLY A 99 2.97 -8.24 4.21
C GLY A 99 3.11 -8.81 2.80
N VAL A 100 2.63 -10.02 2.56
CA VAL A 100 2.74 -10.75 1.29
C VAL A 100 1.39 -11.39 0.97
N TYR A 101 1.05 -11.40 -0.31
CA TYR A 101 -0.13 -12.07 -0.84
C TYR A 101 0.24 -12.91 -2.07
N TRP A 102 -0.45 -14.02 -2.26
CA TRP A 102 -0.25 -14.95 -3.37
C TRP A 102 -1.49 -14.95 -4.26
N PRO A 103 -1.48 -14.19 -5.37
CA PRO A 103 -2.61 -14.11 -6.29
C PRO A 103 -2.91 -15.47 -6.93
N LYS A 104 -4.19 -15.81 -7.00
CA LYS A 104 -4.68 -17.04 -7.62
C LYS A 104 -5.12 -16.77 -9.06
N HIS A 105 -5.38 -17.83 -9.83
CA HIS A 105 -5.93 -17.74 -11.19
C HIS A 105 -7.21 -16.89 -11.27
N GLU A 106 -8.10 -17.00 -10.27
CA GLU A 106 -9.35 -16.23 -10.20
C GLU A 106 -9.15 -14.73 -9.98
N ASP A 107 -7.94 -14.33 -9.55
CA ASP A 107 -7.59 -12.96 -9.25
C ASP A 107 -7.04 -12.22 -10.47
N ILE A 108 -6.78 -12.90 -11.59
CA ILE A 108 -6.26 -12.27 -12.81
C ILE A 108 -7.18 -11.13 -13.27
N GLY A 109 -6.58 -9.95 -13.49
CA GLY A 109 -7.27 -8.72 -13.88
C GLY A 109 -8.00 -8.01 -12.74
N ARG A 110 -7.98 -8.55 -11.52
CA ARG A 110 -8.48 -7.88 -10.31
C ARG A 110 -7.42 -6.96 -9.72
N ILE A 111 -7.85 -6.00 -8.92
CA ILE A 111 -6.97 -5.03 -8.27
C ILE A 111 -6.84 -5.38 -6.80
N LEU A 112 -5.62 -5.49 -6.30
CA LEU A 112 -5.37 -5.71 -4.89
C LEU A 112 -5.27 -4.39 -4.15
N LYS A 113 -5.73 -4.39 -2.91
CA LYS A 113 -5.52 -3.31 -1.95
C LYS A 113 -5.04 -3.92 -0.65
N VAL A 114 -4.07 -3.31 -0.02
CA VAL A 114 -3.65 -3.66 1.33
C VAL A 114 -3.83 -2.44 2.21
N GLU A 115 -4.42 -2.63 3.38
CA GLU A 115 -4.48 -1.62 4.42
C GLU A 115 -3.40 -1.91 5.46
N CYS A 116 -2.66 -0.88 5.87
CA CYS A 116 -1.61 -0.93 6.87
C CYS A 116 -1.99 -0.01 8.03
N THR A 117 -2.13 -0.57 9.23
CA THR A 117 -2.41 0.17 10.45
C THR A 117 -1.13 0.19 11.29
N PRO A 118 -0.45 1.35 11.40
CA PRO A 118 0.71 1.48 12.27
C PRO A 118 0.28 1.51 13.74
N ILE A 119 0.98 0.75 14.58
CA ILE A 119 0.78 0.70 16.02
C ILE A 119 2.11 1.07 16.69
N LEU A 120 2.10 2.16 17.46
CA LEU A 120 3.25 2.62 18.22
C LEU A 120 2.86 2.61 19.70
N GLU A 121 3.59 1.87 20.54
CA GLU A 121 3.34 1.80 21.99
C GLU A 121 1.86 1.52 22.32
N GLU A 122 1.29 0.50 21.67
CA GLU A 122 -0.13 0.09 21.80
C GLU A 122 -1.17 1.08 21.25
N THR A 123 -0.75 2.27 20.79
CA THR A 123 -1.63 3.24 20.14
C THR A 123 -1.75 2.92 18.65
N ALA A 124 -2.97 2.60 18.20
CA ALA A 124 -3.28 2.42 16.79
C ALA A 124 -3.49 3.78 16.10
N TYR A 125 -2.74 4.01 15.03
CA TYR A 125 -2.82 5.22 14.22
C TYR A 125 -3.72 5.00 13.00
N PRO A 126 -4.19 6.10 12.37
CA PRO A 126 -4.93 6.06 11.12
C PRO A 126 -4.33 5.10 10.09
N THR A 127 -5.19 4.25 9.56
CA THR A 127 -4.83 3.25 8.55
C THR A 127 -4.50 3.92 7.23
N ILE A 128 -3.35 3.55 6.68
CA ILE A 128 -2.94 3.88 5.33
C ILE A 128 -3.21 2.67 4.43
N PHE A 129 -3.18 2.84 3.12
CA PHE A 129 -3.38 1.72 2.21
C PHE A 129 -2.39 1.77 1.07
N ALA A 130 -2.28 0.69 0.30
CA ALA A 130 -1.64 0.60 -1.00
C ALA A 130 -2.61 -0.09 -1.99
N ILE A 131 -2.61 0.31 -3.27
CA ILE A 131 -3.40 -0.31 -4.36
C ILE A 131 -2.43 -0.75 -5.45
N SER A 132 -2.60 -1.97 -5.95
CA SER A 132 -1.76 -2.54 -6.98
C SER A 132 -2.26 -2.20 -8.38
N SER A 133 -1.42 -2.44 -9.39
CA SER A 133 -1.90 -2.71 -10.74
C SER A 133 -2.76 -3.99 -10.77
N PRO A 134 -3.57 -4.21 -11.83
CA PRO A 134 -4.29 -5.46 -11.98
C PRO A 134 -3.35 -6.67 -11.96
N VAL A 135 -3.79 -7.78 -11.36
CA VAL A 135 -3.06 -9.05 -11.35
C VAL A 135 -2.84 -9.50 -12.79
N SER A 136 -1.57 -9.72 -13.12
CA SER A 136 -1.18 -10.22 -14.44
C SER A 136 -1.20 -11.74 -14.45
N PRO A 137 -1.54 -12.39 -15.57
CA PRO A 137 -1.33 -13.83 -15.71
C PRO A 137 0.15 -14.16 -15.51
N GLY A 138 0.43 -15.32 -14.92
CA GLY A 138 1.79 -15.77 -14.68
C GLY A 138 2.54 -15.90 -16.01
N MET A 139 3.83 -15.59 -16.03
CA MET A 139 4.67 -15.85 -17.21
C MET A 139 4.92 -17.36 -17.33
N PHE A 140 3.94 -18.11 -17.85
CA PHE A 140 4.26 -19.31 -18.59
C PHE A 140 4.94 -18.84 -19.88
N PHE A 141 6.27 -18.94 -19.94
CA PHE A 141 6.99 -18.86 -21.21
C PHE A 141 6.28 -19.76 -22.21
N SER A 142 5.56 -19.16 -23.16
CA SER A 142 5.12 -19.83 -24.38
C SER A 142 6.36 -20.12 -25.22
N ILE A 143 7.16 -21.11 -24.83
CA ILE A 143 8.05 -21.78 -25.78
C ILE A 143 7.15 -22.67 -26.61
N LYS A 144 6.58 -22.07 -27.66
CA LYS A 144 6.00 -22.81 -28.77
C LYS A 144 7.20 -23.39 -29.52
N ILE A 145 7.57 -24.64 -29.20
CA ILE A 145 8.51 -25.46 -29.97
C ILE A 145 7.83 -25.85 -31.28
#